data_AF-A0A9P8IB87-F1
#
_entry.id   AF-A0A9P8IB87-F1
#
_cell.length_a   1.000
_cell.length_b   1.000
_cell.length_c   1.000
_cell.angle_alpha   90.00
_cell.angle_beta   90.00
_cell.angle_gamma   90.00
#
_symmetry.space_group_name_H-M   'P 1'
#
loop_
_entity.id
_entity.type
_entity.pdbx_description
1 polymer ?
#
loop_
_entity_poly.entity_id
_entity_poly.type
_entity_poly.pdbx_seq_one_letter_code
_entity_poly.pdbx_strand_id
1 'polypeptide(L)'
;MALVWLYSKQVPLALLPFAIYSVFHYASYVRQVIIPTLQPPQQVGSPAGASPSAKPQYKSSPFADWLGAFVKNNYDSSMYIVSFLEITLWLRLFLSVLIFQKNAWVLIIIYTAFLRARYAQSDFVKKAIAHLKGIIDAAVAGQNVPPVARQIWEAVKQGVTKFGDVTDMGRQTGGAGSAPRKAQ
;
A
#
# COMPACT_ATOMS: atom_id res chain seq x y z
N MET A 1 11.40 -7.14 6.40
CA MET A 1 11.55 -5.75 6.88
C MET A 1 11.79 -5.67 8.38
N ALA A 2 10.96 -6.29 9.23
CA ALA A 2 11.14 -6.22 10.70
C ALA A 2 12.56 -6.58 11.17
N LEU A 3 13.18 -7.64 10.64
CA LEU A 3 14.58 -8.01 10.95
C LEU A 3 15.61 -6.97 10.48
N VAL A 4 15.39 -6.32 9.34
CA VAL A 4 16.28 -5.26 8.83
C VAL A 4 16.24 -4.04 9.76
N TRP A 5 15.07 -3.72 10.30
CA TRP A 5 14.88 -2.61 11.25
C TRP A 5 15.36 -2.93 12.67
N LEU A 6 15.47 -4.21 13.04
CA LEU A 6 16.03 -4.64 14.33
C LEU A 6 17.53 -4.32 14.44
N TYR A 7 18.27 -4.43 13.33
CA TYR A 7 19.72 -4.20 13.28
C TYR A 7 20.12 -2.85 12.69
N SER A 8 19.19 -2.11 12.09
CA SER A 8 19.41 -0.74 11.61
C SER A 8 19.17 0.27 12.74
N LYS A 9 19.91 1.39 12.77
CA LYS A 9 19.60 2.50 13.70
C LYS A 9 18.13 2.89 13.52
N GLN A 10 17.36 2.75 14.60
CA GLN A 10 15.90 2.88 14.61
C GLN A 10 15.48 4.14 13.87
N VAL A 11 14.62 3.96 12.87
CA VAL A 11 13.94 5.06 12.20
C VAL A 11 12.54 5.12 12.80
N PRO A 12 12.23 6.09 13.68
CA PRO A 12 10.90 6.22 14.28
C PRO A 12 9.80 6.28 13.22
N LEU A 13 10.13 6.85 12.06
CA LEU A 13 9.24 6.97 10.91
C LEU A 13 8.82 5.61 10.32
N ALA A 14 9.61 4.54 10.51
CA ALA A 14 9.28 3.18 10.08
C ALA A 14 8.34 2.44 11.04
N LEU A 15 8.22 2.91 12.29
CA LEU A 15 7.27 2.34 13.26
C LEU A 15 5.84 2.80 13.00
N LEU A 16 5.65 3.95 12.36
CA LEU A 16 4.33 4.53 12.11
C LEU A 16 3.46 3.65 11.19
N PRO A 17 3.94 3.15 10.02
CA PRO A 17 3.18 2.18 9.25
C PRO A 17 2.80 0.94 10.05
N PHE A 18 3.75 0.40 10.83
CA PHE A 18 3.53 -0.79 11.66
C PHE A 18 2.41 -0.56 12.68
N ALA A 19 2.45 0.56 13.42
CA ALA A 19 1.43 0.90 14.40
C ALA A 19 0.02 0.99 13.78
N ILE A 20 -0.09 1.63 12.61
CA ILE A 20 -1.36 1.75 11.88
C ILE A 20 -1.89 0.35 11.50
N TYR A 21 -1.04 -0.51 10.93
CA TYR A 21 -1.43 -1.89 10.61
C TYR A 21 -1.86 -2.68 11.84
N SER A 22 -1.14 -2.54 12.95
CA SER A 22 -1.47 -3.22 14.20
C SER A 22 -2.85 -2.83 14.72
N VAL A 23 -3.22 -1.54 14.69
CA VAL A 23 -4.54 -1.07 15.13
C VAL A 23 -5.67 -1.68 14.29
N PHE A 24 -5.54 -1.68 12.96
CA PHE A 24 -6.57 -2.26 12.10
C PHE A 24 -6.67 -3.78 12.20
N HIS A 25 -5.54 -4.48 12.33
CA HIS A 25 -5.54 -5.93 12.54
C HIS A 25 -6.16 -6.28 13.88
N TYR A 26 -5.81 -5.54 14.94
CA TYR A 26 -6.39 -5.73 16.26
C TYR A 26 -7.91 -5.50 16.24
N ALA A 27 -8.37 -4.38 15.67
CA ALA A 27 -9.79 -4.10 15.52
C ALA A 27 -10.52 -5.19 14.72
N SER A 28 -9.93 -5.65 13.61
CA SER A 28 -10.52 -6.72 12.80
C SER A 28 -10.57 -8.04 13.55
N TYR A 29 -9.51 -8.38 14.29
CA TYR A 29 -9.43 -9.59 15.11
C TYR A 29 -10.46 -9.58 16.24
N VAL A 30 -10.61 -8.45 16.94
CA VAL A 30 -11.64 -8.28 17.96
C VAL A 30 -13.03 -8.48 17.35
N ARG A 31 -13.30 -7.86 16.20
CA ARG A 31 -14.60 -7.97 15.50
C ARG A 31 -14.92 -9.39 15.04
N GLN A 32 -13.94 -10.09 14.47
CA GLN A 32 -14.15 -11.35 13.76
C GLN A 32 -13.97 -12.59 14.65
N VAL A 33 -13.17 -12.48 15.72
CA VAL A 33 -12.81 -13.61 16.57
C VAL A 33 -13.32 -13.40 17.99
N ILE A 34 -12.91 -12.32 18.65
CA ILE A 34 -13.23 -12.13 20.08
C ILE A 34 -14.73 -11.93 20.31
N ILE A 35 -15.37 -11.03 19.57
CA ILE A 35 -16.81 -10.77 19.76
C ILE A 35 -17.64 -12.03 19.49
N PRO A 36 -17.51 -12.76 18.36
CA PRO A 36 -18.28 -13.98 18.15
C PRO A 36 -18.00 -15.08 19.16
N THR A 37 -16.79 -15.14 19.72
CA THR A 37 -16.43 -16.12 20.76
C THR A 37 -17.13 -15.82 22.09
N LEU A 38 -17.24 -14.53 22.47
CA LEU A 38 -17.89 -14.12 23.72
C LEU A 38 -19.42 -13.97 23.58
N GLN A 39 -19.88 -13.61 22.39
CA GLN A 39 -21.28 -13.39 22.04
C GLN A 39 -21.59 -14.16 20.76
N PRO A 40 -21.96 -15.46 20.87
CA PRO A 40 -22.27 -16.28 19.72
C PRO A 40 -23.37 -15.64 18.86
N PRO A 41 -23.21 -15.59 17.52
CA PRO A 41 -24.20 -15.00 16.63
C PRO A 41 -25.56 -15.67 16.82
N GLN A 42 -26.54 -14.91 17.34
CA GLN A 42 -27.91 -15.41 17.44
C GLN A 42 -28.60 -15.25 16.09
N GLN A 43 -29.06 -16.36 15.52
CA GLN A 43 -29.87 -16.33 14.31
C GLN A 43 -31.18 -15.60 14.59
N VAL A 44 -31.47 -14.58 13.80
CA VAL A 44 -32.78 -13.93 13.79
C VAL A 44 -33.60 -14.63 12.72
N GLY A 45 -34.84 -14.99 13.06
CA GLY A 45 -35.75 -15.66 12.14
C GLY A 45 -35.88 -14.89 10.82
N SER A 46 -35.96 -15.62 9.71
CA SER A 46 -36.10 -15.03 8.39
C SER A 46 -37.34 -14.10 8.34
N PRO A 47 -37.23 -12.88 7.78
CA PRO A 47 -38.37 -11.99 7.62
C PRO A 47 -39.53 -12.69 6.90
N ALA A 48 -40.77 -12.40 7.29
CA ALA A 48 -41.95 -12.94 6.61
C ALA A 48 -41.90 -12.54 5.12
N GLY A 49 -41.77 -13.54 4.23
CA GLY A 49 -41.60 -13.35 2.78
C GLY A 49 -40.17 -13.56 2.24
N ALA A 50 -39.21 -13.97 3.06
CA ALA A 50 -37.86 -14.29 2.59
C ALA A 50 -37.85 -15.54 1.70
N SER A 51 -37.15 -15.48 0.55
CA SER A 51 -36.98 -16.62 -0.36
C SER A 51 -36.42 -17.85 0.37
N PRO A 52 -36.78 -19.08 -0.04
CA PRO A 52 -36.28 -20.34 0.56
C PRO A 52 -34.75 -20.48 0.57
N SER A 53 -34.04 -19.67 -0.20
CA SER A 53 -32.57 -19.65 -0.31
C SER A 53 -31.91 -18.45 0.40
N ALA A 54 -32.65 -17.71 1.25
CA ALA A 54 -32.09 -16.58 1.97
C ALA A 54 -31.03 -17.04 2.98
N LYS A 55 -29.88 -16.35 2.99
CA LYS A 55 -28.81 -16.61 3.97
C LYS A 55 -29.32 -16.32 5.39
N PRO A 56 -28.96 -17.14 6.41
CA PRO A 56 -29.34 -16.87 7.79
C PRO A 56 -28.90 -15.47 8.21
N GLN A 57 -29.84 -14.66 8.71
CA GLN A 57 -29.49 -13.38 9.33
C GLN A 57 -29.12 -13.62 10.78
N TYR A 58 -28.04 -12.97 11.22
CA TYR A 58 -27.59 -13.01 12.60
C TYR A 58 -27.74 -11.62 13.21
N LYS A 59 -28.13 -11.57 14.48
CA LYS A 59 -28.19 -10.32 15.23
C LYS A 59 -26.77 -9.78 15.37
N SER A 60 -26.49 -8.62 14.79
CA SER A 60 -25.18 -7.98 14.90
C SER A 60 -25.00 -7.37 16.29
N SER A 61 -23.77 -7.43 16.81
CA SER A 61 -23.40 -6.74 18.05
C SER A 61 -23.15 -5.26 17.74
N PRO A 62 -23.75 -4.29 18.45
CA PRO A 62 -23.55 -2.87 18.20
C PRO A 62 -22.07 -2.45 18.21
N PHE A 63 -21.27 -3.09 19.07
CA PHE A 63 -19.83 -2.84 19.14
C PHE A 63 -19.07 -3.42 17.92
N ALA A 64 -19.49 -4.58 17.40
CA ALA A 64 -18.92 -5.15 16.17
C ALA A 64 -19.23 -4.30 14.94
N ASP A 65 -20.42 -3.70 14.90
CA ASP A 65 -20.82 -2.79 13.83
C ASP A 65 -20.05 -1.47 13.90
N TRP A 66 -19.91 -0.89 15.10
CA TRP A 66 -19.08 0.28 15.32
C TRP A 66 -17.62 0.04 14.91
N LEU A 67 -17.04 -1.11 15.29
CA LEU A 67 -15.66 -1.46 14.94
C LEU A 67 -15.50 -1.66 13.43
N GLY A 68 -16.52 -2.22 12.78
CA GLY A 68 -16.60 -2.31 11.32
C GLY A 68 -16.64 -0.93 10.64
N ALA A 69 -17.46 -0.02 11.17
CA ALA A 69 -17.54 1.36 10.68
C ALA A 69 -16.22 2.12 10.92
N PHE A 70 -15.60 1.95 12.09
CA PHE A 70 -14.30 2.52 12.41
C PHE A 70 -13.23 2.08 11.41
N VAL A 71 -13.10 0.77 11.17
CA VAL A 71 -12.14 0.25 10.18
C VAL A 71 -12.45 0.83 8.80
N LYS A 72 -13.70 0.73 8.33
CA LYS A 72 -14.07 1.21 6.99
C LYS A 72 -13.80 2.71 6.80
N ASN A 73 -14.17 3.54 7.76
CA ASN A 73 -14.05 5.00 7.66
C ASN A 73 -12.61 5.48 7.76
N ASN A 74 -11.77 4.78 8.53
CA ASN A 74 -10.39 5.22 8.77
C ASN A 74 -9.36 4.50 7.89
N TYR A 75 -9.71 3.35 7.30
CA TYR A 75 -8.76 2.52 6.54
C TYR A 75 -8.16 3.29 5.36
N ASP A 76 -8.99 3.90 4.50
CA ASP A 76 -8.51 4.57 3.29
C ASP A 76 -7.61 5.76 3.61
N SER A 77 -8.03 6.61 4.56
CA SER A 77 -7.23 7.76 5.03
C SER A 77 -5.91 7.31 5.63
N SER A 78 -5.94 6.27 6.47
CA SER A 78 -4.75 5.74 7.11
C SER A 78 -3.80 5.08 6.11
N MET A 79 -4.32 4.33 5.13
CA MET A 79 -3.50 3.74 4.06
C MET A 79 -2.85 4.80 3.18
N TYR A 80 -3.52 5.93 2.96
CA TYR A 80 -2.92 7.07 2.27
C TYR A 80 -1.74 7.66 3.05
N ILE A 81 -1.91 7.89 4.35
CA ILE A 81 -0.82 8.38 5.23
C ILE A 81 0.35 7.39 5.24
N VAL A 82 0.07 6.09 5.38
CA VAL A 82 1.08 5.02 5.33
C VAL A 82 1.87 5.09 4.02
N SER A 83 1.18 5.25 2.89
CA SER A 83 1.83 5.31 1.58
C SER A 83 2.76 6.52 1.46
N PHE A 84 2.34 7.68 1.98
CA PHE A 84 3.18 8.87 2.00
C PHE A 84 4.41 8.70 2.92
N LEU A 85 4.24 8.07 4.08
CA LEU A 85 5.34 7.76 5.00
C LEU A 85 6.34 6.78 4.37
N GLU A 86 5.87 5.74 3.67
CA GLU A 86 6.72 4.78 2.97
C GLU A 86 7.55 5.46 1.87
N ILE A 87 6.95 6.35 1.08
CA ILE A 87 7.68 7.12 0.07
C ILE A 87 8.69 8.08 0.72
N THR A 88 8.30 8.75 1.81
CA THR A 88 9.19 9.66 2.55
C THR A 88 10.39 8.92 3.14
N LEU A 89 10.18 7.71 3.66
CA LEU A 89 11.24 6.83 4.12
C LEU A 89 12.20 6.45 2.99
N TRP A 90 11.66 6.06 1.83
CA TRP A 90 12.48 5.76 0.65
C TRP A 90 13.31 6.97 0.22
N LEU A 91 12.70 8.16 0.16
CA LEU A 91 13.39 9.39 -0.21
C LEU A 91 14.51 9.72 0.78
N ARG A 92 14.26 9.60 2.08
CA ARG A 92 15.28 9.79 3.11
C ARG A 92 16.45 8.81 2.92
N LEU A 93 16.16 7.53 2.70
CA LEU A 93 17.20 6.52 2.47
C LEU A 93 17.99 6.81 1.19
N PHE A 94 17.32 7.28 0.13
CA PHE A 94 17.95 7.68 -1.11
C PHE A 94 18.91 8.87 -0.89
N LEU A 95 18.50 9.88 -0.12
CA LEU A 95 19.37 10.99 0.27
C LEU A 95 20.57 10.51 1.12
N SER A 96 20.37 9.57 2.04
CA SER A 96 21.46 8.96 2.82
C SER A 96 22.50 8.27 1.94
N VAL A 97 22.08 7.67 0.83
CA VAL A 97 22.98 7.05 -0.17
C VAL A 97 23.75 8.11 -0.94
N LEU A 98 23.12 9.22 -1.33
CA LEU A 98 23.79 10.34 -2.00
C LEU A 98 24.87 11.00 -1.13
N ILE A 99 24.70 11.00 0.19
CA ILE A 99 25.69 11.50 1.16
C ILE A 99 26.68 10.39 1.57
N PHE A 100 26.70 9.25 0.87
CA PHE A 100 27.61 8.11 1.09
C PHE A 100 27.63 7.56 2.53
N GLN A 101 26.49 7.57 3.22
CA GLN A 101 26.41 7.01 4.57
C GLN A 101 26.67 5.50 4.56
N LYS A 102 27.50 5.02 5.49
CA LYS A 102 27.81 3.59 5.66
C LYS A 102 26.50 2.80 5.87
N ASN A 103 26.37 1.66 5.19
CA ASN A 103 25.20 0.76 5.17
C ASN A 103 23.95 1.25 4.42
N ALA A 104 23.90 2.51 3.95
CA ALA A 104 22.72 3.03 3.26
C ALA A 104 22.44 2.32 1.92
N TRP A 105 23.49 1.87 1.24
CA TRP A 105 23.42 1.15 -0.05
C TRP A 105 22.64 -0.18 0.03
N VAL A 106 22.84 -0.96 1.09
CA VAL A 106 22.09 -2.22 1.27
C VAL A 106 20.63 -1.92 1.61
N LEU A 107 20.39 -0.93 2.47
CA LEU A 107 19.04 -0.56 2.88
C LEU A 107 18.22 -0.01 1.71
N ILE A 108 18.79 0.82 0.83
CA ILE A 108 18.05 1.38 -0.30
C ILE A 108 17.63 0.28 -1.28
N ILE A 109 18.47 -0.72 -1.54
CA ILE A 109 18.15 -1.82 -2.47
C ILE A 109 16.97 -2.62 -1.90
N ILE A 110 17.08 -3.04 -0.65
CA ILE A 110 16.04 -3.81 0.04
C ILE A 110 14.74 -3.02 0.13
N TYR A 111 14.81 -1.74 0.48
CA TYR A 111 13.63 -0.89 0.63
C TYR A 111 12.99 -0.54 -0.73
N THR A 112 13.79 -0.43 -1.80
CA THR A 112 13.27 -0.26 -3.17
C THR A 112 12.49 -1.49 -3.62
N ALA A 113 13.01 -2.70 -3.36
CA ALA A 113 12.28 -3.94 -3.66
C ALA A 113 10.95 -4.01 -2.88
N PHE A 114 10.96 -3.63 -1.59
CA PHE A 114 9.75 -3.52 -0.78
C PHE A 114 8.75 -2.52 -1.34
N LEU A 115 9.19 -1.30 -1.67
CA LEU A 115 8.33 -0.26 -2.20
C LEU A 115 7.77 -0.63 -3.59
N ARG A 116 8.53 -1.36 -4.42
CA ARG A 116 8.06 -1.88 -5.71
C ARG A 116 6.99 -2.95 -5.55
N ALA A 117 7.17 -3.88 -4.59
CA ALA A 117 6.14 -4.86 -4.26
C ALA A 117 4.86 -4.17 -3.77
N ARG A 118 5.01 -3.17 -2.90
CA ARG A 118 3.90 -2.33 -2.43
C ARG A 118 3.21 -1.56 -3.55
N TYR A 119 3.96 -0.98 -4.48
CA TYR A 119 3.41 -0.27 -5.64
C TYR A 119 2.56 -1.18 -6.52
N ALA A 120 2.92 -2.46 -6.68
CA ALA A 120 2.11 -3.42 -7.42
C ALA A 120 0.79 -3.74 -6.71
N GLN A 121 0.81 -3.83 -5.38
CA GLN A 121 -0.32 -4.30 -4.57
C GLN A 121 -1.26 -3.19 -4.08
N SER A 122 -0.79 -1.94 -3.94
CA SER A 122 -1.52 -0.85 -3.31
C SER A 122 -1.74 0.34 -4.24
N ASP A 123 -3.01 0.66 -4.51
CA ASP A 123 -3.38 1.86 -5.28
C ASP A 123 -3.07 3.16 -4.54
N PHE A 124 -3.00 3.14 -3.20
CA PHE A 124 -2.59 4.31 -2.40
C PHE A 124 -1.14 4.71 -2.68
N VAL A 125 -0.25 3.72 -2.82
CA VAL A 125 1.17 3.96 -3.17
C VAL A 125 1.29 4.48 -4.60
N LYS A 126 0.49 3.94 -5.54
CA LYS A 126 0.43 4.45 -6.92
C LYS A 126 0.02 5.92 -6.96
N LYS A 127 -1.06 6.28 -6.26
CA LYS A 127 -1.55 7.66 -6.17
C LYS A 127 -0.52 8.60 -5.53
N ALA A 128 0.12 8.17 -4.44
CA ALA A 128 1.11 9.00 -3.75
C ALA A 128 2.37 9.22 -4.61
N ILE A 129 2.84 8.22 -5.35
CA ILE A 129 3.93 8.39 -6.33
C ILE A 129 3.51 9.30 -7.48
N ALA A 130 2.29 9.16 -8.00
CA ALA A 130 1.77 10.03 -9.05
C ALA A 130 1.68 11.50 -8.58
N HIS A 131 1.24 11.72 -7.34
CA HIS A 131 1.21 13.05 -6.74
C HIS A 131 2.62 13.64 -6.60
N LEU A 132 3.59 12.87 -6.11
CA LEU A 132 4.99 13.31 -6.03
C LEU A 132 5.57 13.63 -7.41
N LYS A 133 5.29 12.78 -8.41
CA LYS A 133 5.67 13.04 -9.80
C LYS A 133 5.08 14.36 -10.30
N GLY A 134 3.80 14.62 -10.04
CA GLY A 134 3.13 15.87 -10.42
C GLY A 134 3.77 17.11 -9.80
N ILE A 135 4.17 17.04 -8.52
CA ILE A 135 4.89 18.14 -7.85
C ILE A 135 6.23 18.41 -8.54
N ILE A 136 7.00 17.36 -8.85
CA ILE A 136 8.31 17.50 -9.49
C ILE A 136 8.16 18.00 -10.93
N ASP A 137 7.20 17.44 -11.69
CA ASP A 137 6.89 17.88 -13.04
C ASP A 137 6.52 19.37 -13.06
N ALA A 138 5.67 19.83 -12.12
CA ALA A 138 5.31 21.25 -11.98
C ALA A 138 6.52 22.12 -11.59
N ALA A 139 7.38 21.64 -10.69
CA ALA A 139 8.58 22.36 -10.29
C ALA A 139 9.57 22.54 -11.45
N VAL A 140 9.75 21.50 -12.27
CA VAL A 140 10.69 21.48 -13.42
C VAL A 140 10.13 22.23 -14.64
N ALA A 141 8.81 22.36 -14.75
CA ALA A 141 8.13 23.11 -15.81
C ALA A 141 8.24 24.65 -15.63
N GLY A 142 8.68 25.14 -14.47
CA GLY A 142 8.89 26.57 -14.23
C GLY A 142 9.81 27.22 -15.28
N GLN A 143 9.48 28.42 -15.73
CA GLN A 143 10.25 29.13 -16.76
C GLN A 143 11.69 29.47 -16.31
N ASN A 144 11.92 29.60 -15.00
CA ASN A 144 13.23 29.91 -14.42
C ASN A 144 14.13 28.69 -14.21
N VAL A 145 13.73 27.50 -14.66
CA VAL A 145 14.50 26.26 -14.46
C VAL A 145 15.48 26.07 -15.63
N PRO A 146 16.79 25.89 -15.37
CA PRO A 146 17.78 25.66 -16.41
C PRO A 146 17.44 24.45 -17.30
N PRO A 147 17.68 24.50 -18.63
CA PRO A 147 17.40 23.40 -19.54
C PRO A 147 18.04 22.07 -19.14
N VAL A 148 19.22 22.12 -18.50
CA VAL A 148 19.94 20.95 -17.98
C VAL A 148 19.11 20.20 -16.93
N ALA A 149 18.43 20.90 -16.02
CA ALA A 149 17.60 20.27 -15.01
C ALA A 149 16.39 19.53 -15.63
N ARG A 150 15.82 20.09 -16.71
CA ARG A 150 14.76 19.42 -17.48
C ARG A 150 15.27 18.15 -18.15
N GLN A 151 16.45 18.20 -18.78
CA GLN A 151 17.06 17.02 -19.42
C GLN A 151 17.36 15.91 -18.40
N ILE A 152 17.91 16.25 -17.24
CA ILE A 152 18.16 15.29 -16.16
C ILE A 152 16.84 14.66 -15.71
N TRP A 153 15.79 15.46 -15.51
CA TRP A 153 14.48 14.95 -15.11
C TRP A 153 13.86 14.01 -16.16
N GLU A 154 13.97 14.33 -17.44
CA GLU A 154 13.54 13.42 -18.52
C GLU A 154 14.32 12.10 -18.50
N ALA A 155 15.64 12.15 -18.30
CA ALA A 155 16.47 10.95 -18.19
C ALA A 155 16.07 10.08 -16.98
N VAL A 156 15.80 10.71 -15.84
CA VAL A 156 15.27 10.03 -14.64
C VAL A 156 13.93 9.36 -14.92
N LYS A 157 12.99 10.07 -15.56
CA LYS A 157 11.68 9.49 -15.94
C LYS A 157 11.82 8.27 -16.84
N GLN A 158 12.69 8.34 -17.84
CA GLN A 158 12.96 7.21 -18.73
C GLN A 158 13.58 6.03 -17.97
N GLY A 159 14.54 6.30 -17.07
CA GLY A 159 15.16 5.27 -16.24
C GLY A 159 14.16 4.57 -15.32
N VAL A 160 13.30 5.34 -14.65
CA VAL A 160 12.24 4.79 -13.78
C VAL A 160 11.22 3.97 -14.57
N THR A 161 10.85 4.43 -15.77
CA THR A 161 9.90 3.71 -16.65
C THR A 161 10.51 2.36 -17.08
N LYS A 162 11.74 2.38 -17.60
CA LYS A 162 12.46 1.16 -17.99
C LYS A 162 12.64 0.19 -16.82
N PHE A 163 12.99 0.70 -15.64
CA PHE A 163 13.10 -0.12 -14.43
C PHE A 163 11.75 -0.73 -14.04
N GLY A 164 10.67 0.06 -14.15
CA GLY A 164 9.31 -0.39 -13.96
C GLY A 164 8.96 -1.55 -14.88
N ASP A 165 9.20 -1.39 -16.18
CA ASP A 165 8.91 -2.37 -17.23
C ASP A 165 9.69 -3.68 -17.06
N VAL A 166 11.00 -3.59 -16.77
CA VAL A 166 11.87 -4.75 -16.52
C VAL A 166 11.41 -5.53 -15.29
N THR A 167 10.94 -4.82 -14.27
CA THR A 167 10.46 -5.44 -13.03
C THR A 167 9.01 -5.94 -13.13
N ASP A 168 8.29 -5.57 -14.19
CA ASP A 168 6.91 -6.01 -14.47
C ASP A 168 6.86 -7.35 -15.23
N MET A 169 7.72 -8.30 -14.84
CA MET A 169 7.83 -9.62 -15.47
C MET A 169 6.51 -10.43 -15.42
N GLY A 170 5.58 -10.09 -14.52
CA GLY A 170 4.23 -10.66 -14.48
C GLY A 170 3.33 -10.25 -15.66
N ARG A 171 3.61 -9.13 -16.32
CA ARG A 171 2.89 -8.68 -17.52
C ARG A 171 3.35 -9.42 -18.78
N GLN A 172 4.62 -9.83 -18.82
CA GLN A 172 5.19 -10.60 -19.92
C GLN A 172 4.82 -12.09 -19.84
N THR A 173 4.63 -12.65 -18.64
CA THR A 173 4.20 -14.04 -18.45
C THR A 173 2.68 -14.21 -18.46
N GLY A 174 1.89 -13.19 -18.07
CA GLY A 174 0.42 -13.20 -18.19
C GLY A 174 -0.12 -12.99 -19.61
N GLY A 175 0.71 -12.50 -20.53
CA GLY A 175 0.34 -12.31 -21.95
C GLY A 175 0.47 -13.57 -22.81
N ALA A 176 1.15 -14.62 -22.32
CA ALA A 176 1.35 -15.87 -23.05
C ALA A 176 0.21 -16.90 -22.87
N GLY A 177 -0.82 -16.59 -22.07
CA GLY A 177 -1.89 -17.52 -21.70
C GLY A 177 -3.29 -17.22 -22.24
N SER A 178 -3.47 -16.17 -23.04
CA SER A 178 -4.79 -15.80 -23.60
C SER A 178 -4.85 -16.01 -25.12
N ALA A 179 -4.66 -17.26 -25.55
CA ALA A 179 -5.14 -17.68 -26.86
C ALA A 179 -6.67 -17.86 -26.80
N PRO A 180 -7.44 -17.36 -27.80
CA PRO A 180 -8.89 -17.46 -27.76
C PRO A 180 -9.31 -18.92 -27.91
N ARG A 181 -10.07 -19.44 -26.95
CA ARG A 181 -10.81 -20.70 -27.12
C ARG A 181 -11.77 -20.51 -28.29
N LYS A 182 -11.46 -21.11 -29.45
CA LYS A 182 -12.44 -21.32 -30.50
C LYS A 182 -13.57 -22.16 -29.90
N ALA A 183 -14.78 -21.62 -29.97
CA ALA A 183 -16.00 -22.37 -29.78
C ALA A 183 -16.10 -23.45 -30.86
N GLN A 184 -16.33 -24.68 -30.44
CA GLN A 184 -16.93 -25.72 -31.25
C GLN A 184 -17.74 -26.63 -30.32
#